data_AF-A0AA37NUL2-F1
#
_entry.id   AF-A0AA37NUL2-F1
#
_cell.length_a   1.000
_cell.length_b   1.000
_cell.length_c   1.000
_cell.angle_alpha   90.00
_cell.angle_beta   90.00
_cell.angle_gamma   90.00
#
_symmetry.space_group_name_H-M   'P 1'
#
loop_
_entity.id
_entity.type
_entity.pdbx_description
1 polymer ?
#
loop_
_entity_poly.entity_id
_entity_poly.type
_entity_poly.pdbx_seq_one_letter_code
_entity_poly.pdbx_strand_id
1 'polypeptide(L)'
;MPSPRYSAGTLFKLVLLVTWTCLEDTPFSMKNTLFARFFSSLDVLESTALLASLSFAPGLFSVLQAATPPAIQFFQSLPVGPKNCWGIYALVLEKPGSRPGLYIGSGTSTGTPTAGGVALRFKQYDDGFLIPKWIKVALKDGYTITHKGLLCWIPRPGASDVPVFRLLFIALEATFTYIFWALKARHGGYGDFGYDGLCSHAALNEGVPGQFDLSPEELETLAKEREEKRLILKAQNNSSWHYKQMAENYDEYITAANVRVAKSRANNPGRNKKYQETKIKEALEEQRFHCELCGLFFGTKQRLRNHENTPKHRRKSKQNDSPFVCKPCDLAYHNQSNLTRHEKSARHQQNVLLYKEKH
;
A
#
# COMPACT_ATOMS: atom_id res chain seq x y z
N MET A 1 14.53 -32.64 7.57
CA MET A 1 13.99 -33.00 6.25
C MET A 1 14.02 -34.52 6.14
N PRO A 2 12.93 -35.22 5.82
CA PRO A 2 13.11 -36.33 4.90
C PRO A 2 13.45 -35.73 3.52
N SER A 3 14.39 -36.36 2.83
CA SER A 3 14.82 -36.17 1.43
C SER A 3 13.66 -36.04 0.42
N PRO A 4 13.88 -35.77 -0.90
CA PRO A 4 12.90 -35.11 -1.78
C PRO A 4 11.70 -36.02 -2.04
N ARG A 5 10.69 -35.99 -1.17
CA ARG A 5 9.45 -36.75 -1.38
C ARG A 5 8.65 -36.24 -2.58
N TYR A 6 8.95 -35.02 -3.03
CA TYR A 6 8.26 -34.37 -4.13
C TYR A 6 9.31 -33.75 -5.06
N SER A 7 9.27 -34.15 -6.33
CA SER A 7 10.07 -33.54 -7.40
C SER A 7 9.15 -33.14 -8.53
N ALA A 8 9.28 -31.92 -9.03
CA ALA A 8 8.56 -31.46 -10.20
C ALA A 8 9.45 -30.56 -11.05
N GLY A 9 9.16 -30.50 -12.36
CA GLY A 9 9.96 -29.72 -13.33
C GLY A 9 9.87 -28.20 -13.17
N THR A 10 8.90 -27.70 -12.40
CA THR A 10 8.73 -26.26 -12.15
C THR A 10 8.37 -25.98 -10.69
N LEU A 11 8.68 -24.76 -10.23
CA LEU A 11 8.29 -24.29 -8.90
C LEU A 11 6.77 -24.33 -8.68
N PHE A 12 6.01 -23.94 -9.70
CA PHE A 12 4.54 -23.95 -9.66
C PHE A 12 4.02 -25.36 -9.36
N LYS A 13 4.46 -26.35 -10.14
CA LYS A 13 4.06 -27.76 -9.97
C LYS A 13 4.52 -28.31 -8.62
N LEU A 14 5.75 -27.98 -8.19
CA LEU A 14 6.27 -28.45 -6.92
C LEU A 14 5.43 -27.95 -5.74
N VAL A 15 5.17 -26.64 -5.67
CA VAL A 15 4.41 -26.05 -4.55
C VAL A 15 2.99 -26.60 -4.52
N LEU A 16 2.33 -26.77 -5.67
CA LEU A 16 0.96 -27.29 -5.67
C LEU A 16 0.89 -28.78 -5.40
N LEU A 17 1.86 -29.57 -5.84
CA LEU A 17 1.96 -30.98 -5.44
C LEU A 17 2.10 -31.09 -3.92
N VAL A 18 3.01 -30.34 -3.31
CA VAL A 18 3.17 -30.36 -1.85
C VAL A 18 1.92 -29.85 -1.15
N THR A 19 1.26 -28.82 -1.70
CA THR A 19 0.00 -28.30 -1.15
C THR A 19 -1.11 -29.35 -1.20
N TRP A 20 -1.25 -30.04 -2.33
CA TRP A 20 -2.20 -31.14 -2.49
C TRP A 20 -1.92 -32.27 -1.49
N THR A 21 -0.66 -32.66 -1.34
CA THR A 21 -0.31 -33.68 -0.34
C THR A 21 -0.56 -33.21 1.09
N CYS A 22 -0.29 -31.94 1.42
CA CYS A 22 -0.68 -31.37 2.72
C CYS A 22 -2.19 -31.46 2.95
N LEU A 23 -3.00 -31.24 1.91
CA LEU A 23 -4.45 -31.42 2.01
C LEU A 23 -4.81 -32.89 2.22
N GLU A 24 -4.34 -33.80 1.36
CA GLU A 24 -4.65 -35.23 1.42
C GLU A 24 -4.23 -35.90 2.73
N ASP A 25 -2.99 -35.67 3.17
CA ASP A 25 -2.42 -36.28 4.37
C ASP A 25 -3.04 -35.73 5.66
N THR A 26 -3.64 -34.53 5.62
CA THR A 26 -4.33 -33.96 6.77
C THR A 26 -5.70 -34.60 6.94
N PRO A 27 -5.99 -35.24 8.10
CA PRO A 27 -7.29 -35.86 8.35
C PRO A 27 -8.45 -34.87 8.18
N PHE A 28 -9.59 -35.36 7.68
CA PHE A 28 -10.77 -34.52 7.42
C PHE A 28 -11.24 -33.74 8.67
N SER A 29 -11.15 -34.33 9.85
CA SER A 29 -11.50 -33.67 11.13
C SER A 29 -10.56 -32.53 11.52
N MET A 30 -9.40 -32.42 10.88
CA MET A 30 -8.35 -31.43 11.17
C MET A 30 -8.20 -30.39 10.06
N LYS A 31 -9.07 -30.39 9.06
CA LYS A 31 -9.09 -29.39 7.97
C LYS A 31 -10.50 -28.92 7.67
N ASN A 32 -10.62 -27.71 7.13
CA ASN A 32 -11.88 -27.13 6.73
C ASN A 32 -12.51 -27.96 5.58
N THR A 33 -13.80 -28.27 5.70
CA THR A 33 -14.53 -29.09 4.71
C THR A 33 -14.61 -28.44 3.33
N LEU A 34 -14.43 -27.12 3.25
CA LEU A 34 -14.37 -26.38 1.99
C LEU A 34 -13.26 -26.88 1.07
N PHE A 35 -12.13 -27.38 1.60
CA PHE A 35 -11.07 -27.94 0.77
C PHE A 35 -11.56 -29.12 -0.06
N ALA A 36 -12.30 -30.05 0.54
CA ALA A 36 -12.86 -31.19 -0.19
C ALA A 36 -13.94 -30.77 -1.20
N ARG A 37 -14.69 -29.70 -0.90
CA ARG A 37 -15.74 -29.17 -1.79
C ARG A 37 -15.15 -28.48 -3.03
N PHE A 38 -14.07 -27.71 -2.89
CA PHE A 38 -13.56 -26.84 -3.96
C PHE A 38 -12.25 -27.31 -4.60
N PHE A 39 -11.46 -28.12 -3.89
CA PHE A 39 -10.24 -28.74 -4.43
C PHE A 39 -10.39 -30.26 -4.38
N SER A 40 -11.10 -30.80 -5.37
CA SER A 40 -11.38 -32.23 -5.48
C SER A 40 -10.24 -33.05 -6.10
N SER A 41 -9.27 -32.39 -6.74
CA SER A 41 -8.07 -33.01 -7.29
C SER A 41 -6.92 -32.01 -7.37
N LEU A 42 -5.69 -32.53 -7.56
CA LEU A 42 -4.52 -31.72 -7.87
C LEU A 42 -4.74 -30.84 -9.12
N ASP A 43 -5.39 -31.37 -10.16
CA ASP A 43 -5.66 -30.61 -11.39
C ASP A 43 -6.58 -29.41 -11.15
N VAL A 44 -7.58 -29.55 -10.27
CA VAL A 44 -8.48 -28.44 -9.89
C VAL A 44 -7.70 -27.38 -9.10
N LEU A 45 -6.84 -27.80 -8.18
CA LEU A 45 -5.97 -26.90 -7.41
C LEU A 45 -5.02 -26.13 -8.35
N GLU A 46 -4.41 -26.82 -9.32
CA GLU A 46 -3.53 -26.23 -10.33
C GLU A 46 -4.25 -25.27 -11.26
N SER A 47 -5.42 -25.65 -11.76
CA SER A 47 -6.25 -24.79 -12.60
C SER A 47 -6.65 -23.52 -11.86
N THR A 48 -6.99 -23.63 -10.57
CA THR A 48 -7.32 -22.48 -9.73
C THR A 48 -6.12 -21.54 -9.55
N ALA A 49 -4.94 -22.07 -9.25
CA ALA A 49 -3.73 -21.27 -9.07
C ALA A 49 -3.24 -20.63 -10.38
N LEU A 50 -3.42 -21.30 -11.52
CA LEU A 50 -3.18 -20.73 -12.85
C LEU A 50 -4.12 -19.56 -13.13
N LEU A 51 -5.43 -19.74 -12.90
CA LEU A 51 -6.43 -18.68 -13.07
C LEU A 51 -6.11 -17.47 -12.18
N ALA A 52 -5.65 -17.71 -10.95
CA ALA A 52 -5.24 -16.67 -10.03
C ALA A 52 -3.93 -15.95 -10.43
N SER A 53 -3.22 -16.42 -11.46
CA SER A 53 -1.91 -15.90 -11.87
C SER A 53 -0.86 -15.97 -10.75
N LEU A 54 -0.80 -17.11 -10.05
CA LEU A 54 0.11 -17.32 -8.92
C LEU A 54 1.58 -17.16 -9.31
N SER A 55 2.25 -16.23 -8.63
CA SER A 55 3.66 -15.90 -8.81
C SER A 55 4.46 -16.20 -7.53
N PHE A 56 5.77 -16.41 -7.67
CA PHE A 56 6.65 -16.82 -6.57
C PHE A 56 7.89 -15.96 -6.44
N ALA A 57 8.46 -15.96 -5.24
CA ALA A 57 9.73 -15.30 -4.96
C ALA A 57 10.90 -15.92 -5.74
N PRO A 58 11.88 -15.11 -6.18
CA PRO A 58 13.09 -15.63 -6.79
C PRO A 58 13.87 -16.50 -5.80
N GLY A 59 14.57 -17.53 -6.30
CA GLY A 59 15.36 -18.46 -5.48
C GLY A 59 14.56 -19.49 -4.69
N LEU A 60 13.22 -19.35 -4.59
CA LEU A 60 12.38 -20.29 -3.84
C LEU A 60 12.48 -21.72 -4.38
N PHE A 61 12.58 -21.90 -5.70
CA PHE A 61 12.71 -23.24 -6.29
C PHE A 61 13.98 -23.96 -5.82
N SER A 62 15.12 -23.27 -5.88
CA SER A 62 16.40 -23.81 -5.40
C SER A 62 16.37 -24.14 -3.91
N VAL A 63 15.70 -23.31 -3.10
CA VAL A 63 15.51 -23.56 -1.67
C VAL A 63 14.68 -24.81 -1.42
N LEU A 64 13.57 -25.00 -2.15
CA LEU A 64 12.70 -26.15 -1.96
C LEU A 64 13.33 -27.47 -2.45
N GLN A 65 14.29 -27.40 -3.37
CA GLN A 65 15.04 -28.56 -3.85
C GLN A 65 16.28 -28.87 -3.00
N ALA A 66 16.68 -27.97 -2.10
CA ALA A 66 17.87 -28.16 -1.27
C ALA A 66 17.67 -29.30 -0.26
N ALA A 67 18.73 -30.08 -0.03
CA ALA A 67 18.72 -31.17 0.96
C ALA A 67 18.76 -30.66 2.42
N THR A 68 19.08 -29.38 2.61
CA THR A 68 19.16 -28.73 3.92
C THR A 68 18.13 -27.62 4.03
N PRO A 69 17.63 -27.34 5.24
CA PRO A 69 16.78 -26.18 5.49
C PRO A 69 17.36 -24.86 4.98
N PRO A 70 16.52 -23.93 4.48
CA PRO A 70 17.00 -22.61 4.13
C PRO A 70 17.56 -21.88 5.34
N ALA A 71 18.66 -21.17 5.15
CA ALA A 71 19.16 -20.24 6.14
C ALA A 71 18.25 -19.00 6.23
N ILE A 72 18.29 -18.28 7.35
CA ILE A 72 17.41 -17.12 7.58
C ILE A 72 17.61 -16.02 6.52
N GLN A 73 18.80 -15.93 5.93
CA GLN A 73 19.17 -14.97 4.89
C GLN A 73 18.31 -15.09 3.64
N PHE A 74 17.81 -16.30 3.32
CA PHE A 74 16.84 -16.46 2.25
C PHE A 74 15.58 -15.62 2.52
N PHE A 75 15.02 -15.70 3.72
CA PHE A 75 13.83 -14.95 4.08
C PHE A 75 14.09 -13.44 4.13
N GLN A 76 15.28 -13.01 4.56
CA GLN A 76 15.71 -11.61 4.51
C GLN A 76 15.90 -11.07 3.08
N SER A 77 16.08 -11.95 2.10
CA SER A 77 16.19 -11.57 0.69
C SER A 77 14.83 -11.46 -0.03
N LEU A 78 13.74 -11.90 0.61
CA LEU A 78 12.43 -11.95 -0.04
C LEU A 78 11.92 -10.56 -0.43
N PRO A 79 11.32 -10.41 -1.62
CA PRO A 79 10.82 -9.12 -2.07
C PRO A 79 9.57 -8.71 -1.29
N VAL A 80 9.34 -7.41 -1.13
CA VAL A 80 8.07 -6.87 -0.60
C VAL A 80 6.87 -7.22 -1.51
N GLY A 81 7.15 -7.52 -2.78
CA GLY A 81 6.16 -7.88 -3.79
C GLY A 81 5.52 -6.69 -4.50
N PRO A 82 4.62 -6.94 -5.46
CA PRO A 82 3.91 -5.89 -6.17
C PRO A 82 2.94 -5.14 -5.24
N LYS A 83 2.63 -3.90 -5.59
CA LYS A 83 1.55 -3.15 -4.92
C LYS A 83 0.21 -3.83 -5.22
N ASN A 84 -0.74 -3.71 -4.29
CA ASN A 84 -2.11 -4.18 -4.47
C ASN A 84 -2.23 -5.69 -4.77
N CYS A 85 -1.57 -6.53 -3.97
CA CYS A 85 -1.59 -7.98 -4.11
C CYS A 85 -2.18 -8.69 -2.89
N TRP A 86 -2.60 -9.93 -3.12
CA TRP A 86 -2.70 -10.93 -2.07
C TRP A 86 -1.43 -11.79 -2.10
N GLY A 87 -1.03 -12.32 -0.94
CA GLY A 87 0.26 -12.97 -0.83
C GLY A 87 0.42 -13.80 0.44
N ILE A 88 1.29 -14.81 0.36
CA ILE A 88 1.90 -15.44 1.52
C ILE A 88 3.19 -14.70 1.81
N TYR A 89 3.35 -14.24 3.04
CA TYR A 89 4.53 -13.51 3.48
C TYR A 89 5.26 -14.26 4.60
N ALA A 90 6.55 -13.98 4.68
CA ALA A 90 7.40 -14.31 5.81
C ALA A 90 7.79 -13.03 6.56
N LEU A 91 7.79 -13.11 7.89
CA LEU A 91 8.39 -12.11 8.76
C LEU A 91 9.61 -12.71 9.44
N VAL A 92 10.70 -11.95 9.45
CA VAL A 92 11.91 -12.27 10.21
C VAL A 92 11.95 -11.37 11.43
N LEU A 93 12.10 -11.99 12.60
CA LEU A 93 12.25 -11.31 13.88
C LEU A 93 13.66 -11.57 14.43
N GLU A 94 14.35 -10.50 14.82
CA GLU A 94 15.72 -10.60 15.33
C GLU A 94 15.89 -9.87 16.66
N LYS A 95 16.77 -10.44 17.48
CA LYS A 95 17.26 -9.89 18.75
C LYS A 95 18.76 -10.21 18.83
N PRO A 96 19.63 -9.22 19.08
CA PRO A 96 21.07 -9.46 19.15
C PRO A 96 21.43 -10.63 20.09
N GLY A 97 22.31 -11.53 19.62
CA GLY A 97 22.75 -12.70 20.38
C GLY A 97 21.71 -13.81 20.53
N SER A 98 20.54 -13.71 19.89
CA SER A 98 19.46 -14.70 19.96
C SER A 98 19.19 -15.33 18.59
N ARG A 99 18.62 -16.54 18.57
CA ARG A 99 18.17 -17.18 17.33
C ARG A 99 17.06 -16.34 16.69
N PRO A 100 17.06 -16.16 15.35
CA PRO A 100 16.00 -15.43 14.66
C PRO A 100 14.68 -16.20 14.70
N GLY A 101 13.57 -15.46 14.70
CA GLY A 101 12.22 -16.00 14.61
C GLY A 101 11.65 -15.89 13.19
N LEU A 102 10.97 -16.93 12.72
CA LEU A 102 10.26 -16.96 11.45
C LEU A 102 8.75 -17.09 11.69
N TYR A 103 7.99 -16.18 11.07
CA TYR A 103 6.53 -16.28 10.99
C TYR A 103 6.08 -16.30 9.54
N ILE A 104 5.10 -17.15 9.23
CA ILE A 104 4.44 -17.21 7.92
C ILE A 104 2.97 -16.84 8.11
N GLY A 105 2.44 -16.03 7.21
CA GLY A 105 1.03 -15.72 7.19
C GLY A 105 0.57 -15.25 5.82
N SER A 106 -0.74 -15.08 5.66
CA SER A 106 -1.35 -14.58 4.42
C SER A 106 -1.96 -13.19 4.58
N GLY A 107 -2.01 -12.45 3.46
CA GLY A 107 -2.66 -11.16 3.35
C GLY A 107 -3.75 -11.20 2.28
N THR A 108 -4.97 -11.63 2.65
CA THR A 108 -6.08 -11.86 1.71
C THR A 108 -7.29 -10.97 1.96
N SER A 109 -7.12 -9.85 2.70
CA SER A 109 -8.23 -8.94 2.97
C SER A 109 -8.69 -8.22 1.70
N THR A 110 -10.00 -8.12 1.53
CA THR A 110 -10.62 -7.20 0.58
C THR A 110 -10.53 -5.78 1.13
N GLY A 111 -10.37 -4.77 0.27
CA GLY A 111 -10.19 -3.38 0.70
C GLY A 111 -9.65 -2.49 -0.42
N THR A 112 -9.26 -1.25 -0.13
CA THR A 112 -8.67 -0.36 -1.15
C THR A 112 -7.27 -0.81 -1.55
N PRO A 113 -6.71 -0.36 -2.69
CA PRO A 113 -5.35 -0.73 -3.11
C PRO A 113 -4.26 -0.41 -2.08
N THR A 114 -4.53 0.55 -1.18
CA THR A 114 -3.60 0.97 -0.11
C THR A 114 -4.01 0.46 1.28
N ALA A 115 -5.14 -0.23 1.38
CA ALA A 115 -5.71 -0.74 2.64
C ALA A 115 -6.44 -2.07 2.42
N GLY A 116 -5.78 -3.03 1.78
CA GLY A 116 -6.21 -4.43 1.68
C GLY A 116 -5.03 -5.33 1.32
N GLY A 117 -5.25 -6.65 1.32
CA GLY A 117 -4.22 -7.65 1.03
C GLY A 117 -2.99 -7.58 1.95
N VAL A 118 -1.82 -7.90 1.40
CA VAL A 118 -0.53 -7.87 2.12
C VAL A 118 -0.22 -6.48 2.67
N ALA A 119 -0.50 -5.42 1.89
CA ALA A 119 -0.18 -4.05 2.29
C ALA A 119 -0.89 -3.66 3.60
N LEU A 120 -2.17 -4.04 3.76
CA LEU A 120 -2.86 -3.83 5.02
C LEU A 120 -2.20 -4.62 6.15
N ARG A 121 -1.85 -5.88 5.89
CA ARG A 121 -1.28 -6.75 6.92
C ARG A 121 0.09 -6.26 7.41
N PHE A 122 0.94 -5.79 6.51
CA PHE A 122 2.23 -5.18 6.86
C PHE A 122 2.07 -3.91 7.68
N LYS A 123 1.10 -3.06 7.31
CA LYS A 123 0.76 -1.86 8.07
C LYS A 123 0.26 -2.20 9.47
N GLN A 124 -0.55 -3.25 9.64
CA GLN A 124 -1.01 -3.69 10.96
C GLN A 124 0.17 -4.07 11.87
N TYR A 125 1.18 -4.76 11.33
CA TYR A 125 2.42 -5.02 12.08
C TYR A 125 3.15 -3.74 12.46
N ASP A 126 3.28 -2.78 11.53
CA ASP A 126 3.91 -1.49 11.82
C ASP A 126 3.16 -0.73 12.91
N ASP A 127 1.83 -0.78 12.89
CA ASP A 127 0.96 -0.08 13.82
C ASP A 127 0.80 -0.82 15.17
N GLY A 128 1.34 -2.03 15.31
CA GLY A 128 1.19 -2.84 16.53
C GLY A 128 -0.24 -3.40 16.71
N PHE A 129 -1.00 -3.52 15.63
CA PHE A 129 -2.41 -3.91 15.63
C PHE A 129 -2.60 -5.34 15.10
N LEU A 130 -3.52 -6.11 15.69
CA LEU A 130 -3.80 -7.52 15.31
C LEU A 130 -2.51 -8.38 15.21
N ILE A 131 -1.63 -8.25 16.19
CA ILE A 131 -0.36 -8.97 16.24
C ILE A 131 -0.59 -10.43 16.69
N PRO A 132 -0.12 -11.44 15.94
CA PRO A 132 -0.21 -12.84 16.33
C PRO A 132 0.45 -13.11 17.68
N LYS A 133 -0.10 -14.08 18.43
CA LYS A 133 0.29 -14.37 19.81
C LYS A 133 1.80 -14.44 20.02
N TRP A 134 2.51 -15.26 19.22
CA TRP A 134 3.94 -15.48 19.42
C TRP A 134 4.83 -14.37 18.87
N ILE A 135 4.36 -13.62 17.86
CA ILE A 135 5.00 -12.36 17.47
C ILE A 135 4.92 -11.37 18.63
N LYS A 136 3.73 -11.22 19.25
CA LYS A 136 3.54 -10.32 20.39
C LYS A 136 4.44 -10.69 21.57
N VAL A 137 4.60 -11.99 21.85
CA VAL A 137 5.53 -12.50 22.87
C VAL A 137 6.98 -12.15 22.51
N ALA A 138 7.42 -12.43 21.28
CA ALA A 138 8.79 -12.12 20.83
C ALA A 138 9.09 -10.61 20.90
N LEU A 139 8.17 -9.76 20.44
CA LEU A 139 8.31 -8.31 20.54
C LEU A 139 8.44 -7.84 22.00
N LYS A 140 7.68 -8.44 22.92
CA LYS A 140 7.80 -8.15 24.37
C LYS A 140 9.14 -8.61 24.93
N ASP A 141 9.73 -9.67 24.38
CA ASP A 141 11.07 -10.15 24.73
C ASP A 141 12.21 -9.34 24.05
N GLY A 142 11.89 -8.25 23.35
CA GLY A 142 12.90 -7.36 22.75
C GLY A 142 13.34 -7.77 21.34
N TYR A 143 12.64 -8.70 20.69
CA TYR A 143 12.79 -8.90 19.26
C TYR A 143 12.19 -7.72 18.48
N THR A 144 12.70 -7.51 17.27
CA THR A 144 12.15 -6.55 16.31
C THR A 144 11.85 -7.26 14.99
N ILE A 145 10.80 -6.84 14.29
CA ILE A 145 10.54 -7.32 12.92
C ILE A 145 11.54 -6.60 12.01
N THR A 146 12.56 -7.31 11.56
CA THR A 146 13.62 -6.74 10.72
C THR A 146 13.33 -6.89 9.22
N HIS A 147 12.53 -7.88 8.83
CA HIS A 147 12.15 -8.08 7.44
C HIS A 147 10.69 -8.50 7.24
N LYS A 148 10.10 -8.07 6.11
CA LYS A 148 8.79 -8.48 5.62
C LYS A 148 8.86 -8.73 4.13
N GLY A 149 8.70 -9.98 3.69
CA GLY A 149 8.80 -10.33 2.28
C GLY A 149 7.79 -11.40 1.87
N LEU A 150 7.52 -11.51 0.57
CA LEU A 150 6.55 -12.45 0.01
C LEU A 150 7.23 -13.73 -0.48
N LEU A 151 6.60 -14.86 -0.20
CA LEU A 151 6.93 -16.17 -0.75
C LEU A 151 6.20 -16.41 -2.07
N CYS A 152 4.92 -16.04 -2.12
CA CYS A 152 4.10 -16.07 -3.34
C CYS A 152 3.00 -15.02 -3.28
N TRP A 153 2.46 -14.65 -4.44
CA TRP A 153 1.43 -13.62 -4.56
C TRP A 153 0.59 -13.76 -5.83
N ILE A 154 -0.58 -13.12 -5.80
CA ILE A 154 -1.46 -12.93 -6.94
C ILE A 154 -1.84 -11.45 -7.06
N PRO A 155 -2.22 -10.96 -8.26
CA PRO A 155 -2.97 -9.72 -8.37
C PRO A 155 -4.21 -9.79 -7.48
N ARG A 156 -4.71 -8.64 -7.02
CA ARG A 156 -5.94 -8.64 -6.24
C ARG A 156 -7.09 -9.26 -7.06
N PRO A 157 -7.80 -10.26 -6.52
CA PRO A 157 -8.90 -10.89 -7.24
C PRO A 157 -10.14 -10.00 -7.37
N GLY A 158 -10.96 -10.30 -8.38
CA GLY A 158 -12.36 -9.85 -8.47
C GLY A 158 -13.22 -10.46 -7.38
N ALA A 159 -14.42 -9.93 -7.15
CA ALA A 159 -15.24 -10.35 -6.03
C ALA A 159 -15.75 -11.79 -6.17
N SER A 160 -16.02 -12.24 -7.39
CA SER A 160 -16.38 -13.63 -7.70
C SER A 160 -15.30 -14.65 -7.28
N ASP A 161 -14.02 -14.27 -7.42
CA ASP A 161 -12.90 -15.19 -7.21
C ASP A 161 -12.40 -15.20 -5.76
N VAL A 162 -12.73 -14.14 -5.01
CA VAL A 162 -12.34 -13.96 -3.59
C VAL A 162 -12.51 -15.22 -2.74
N PRO A 163 -13.63 -15.97 -2.80
CA PRO A 163 -13.85 -17.10 -1.88
C PRO A 163 -12.86 -18.23 -2.16
N VAL A 164 -12.79 -18.68 -3.42
CA VAL A 164 -11.95 -19.81 -3.84
C VAL A 164 -10.47 -19.44 -3.76
N PHE A 165 -10.09 -18.23 -4.15
CA PHE A 165 -8.69 -17.80 -4.07
C PHE A 165 -8.26 -17.59 -2.62
N ARG A 166 -9.14 -17.14 -1.72
CA ARG A 166 -8.81 -17.11 -0.29
C ARG A 166 -8.57 -18.53 0.23
N LEU A 167 -9.40 -19.50 -0.15
CA LEU A 167 -9.22 -20.90 0.21
C LEU A 167 -7.87 -21.44 -0.28
N LEU A 168 -7.48 -21.13 -1.53
CA LEU A 168 -6.14 -21.46 -2.07
C LEU A 168 -5.03 -20.90 -1.17
N PHE A 169 -5.14 -19.65 -0.73
CA PHE A 169 -4.13 -19.02 0.12
C PHE A 169 -4.07 -19.60 1.52
N ILE A 170 -5.18 -20.09 2.09
CA ILE A 170 -5.13 -20.82 3.37
C ILE A 170 -4.38 -22.16 3.21
N ALA A 171 -4.62 -22.87 2.10
CA ALA A 171 -3.86 -24.09 1.79
C ALA A 171 -2.36 -23.78 1.64
N LEU A 172 -2.01 -22.76 0.85
CA LEU A 172 -0.61 -22.34 0.65
C LEU A 172 0.05 -21.85 1.95
N GLU A 173 -0.67 -21.13 2.81
CA GLU A 173 -0.16 -20.70 4.12
C GLU A 173 0.24 -21.89 4.98
N ALA A 174 -0.60 -22.93 5.04
CA ALA A 174 -0.29 -24.16 5.74
C ALA A 174 0.91 -24.88 5.09
N THR A 175 0.92 -25.00 3.76
CA THR A 175 2.04 -25.60 3.01
C THR A 175 3.37 -24.95 3.37
N PHE A 176 3.48 -23.63 3.26
CA PHE A 176 4.73 -22.93 3.58
C PHE A 176 5.07 -22.98 5.07
N THR A 177 4.05 -22.95 5.95
CA THR A 177 4.24 -23.14 7.39
C THR A 177 4.89 -24.48 7.72
N TYR A 178 4.48 -25.56 7.04
CA TYR A 178 5.05 -26.89 7.21
C TYR A 178 6.43 -27.04 6.55
N ILE A 179 6.58 -26.64 5.28
CA ILE A 179 7.86 -26.74 4.56
C ILE A 179 8.98 -26.04 5.33
N PHE A 180 8.73 -24.83 5.81
CA PHE A 180 9.74 -24.04 6.52
C PHE A 180 9.72 -24.22 8.04
N TRP A 181 8.87 -25.13 8.54
CA TRP A 181 8.69 -25.42 9.96
C TRP A 181 8.54 -24.16 10.82
N ALA A 182 7.65 -23.26 10.38
CA ALA A 182 7.42 -21.98 11.04
C ALA A 182 6.55 -22.11 12.32
N LEU A 183 6.21 -23.32 12.76
CA LEU A 183 5.43 -23.58 13.97
C LEU A 183 6.24 -23.38 15.25
N LYS A 184 5.63 -22.77 16.27
CA LYS A 184 6.26 -22.55 17.57
C LYS A 184 6.48 -23.84 18.36
N ALA A 185 5.49 -24.72 18.36
CA ALA A 185 5.61 -26.05 18.95
C ALA A 185 6.25 -26.99 17.91
N ARG A 186 7.46 -27.48 18.22
CA ARG A 186 8.14 -28.49 17.40
C ARG A 186 7.89 -29.87 18.02
N HIS A 187 6.76 -30.48 17.72
CA HIS A 187 6.53 -31.88 18.07
C HIS A 187 7.02 -32.76 16.90
N GLY A 188 7.98 -33.65 17.17
CA GLY A 188 8.61 -34.52 16.17
C GLY A 188 9.96 -34.00 15.65
N GLY A 189 10.87 -34.93 15.34
CA GLY A 189 12.29 -34.71 14.99
C GLY A 189 12.56 -34.04 13.63
N TYR A 190 11.80 -33.01 13.27
CA TYR A 190 12.19 -32.11 12.19
C TYR A 190 13.51 -31.43 12.58
N GLY A 191 14.54 -31.61 11.75
CA GLY A 191 15.92 -31.17 12.02
C GLY A 191 16.06 -29.68 12.34
N ASP A 192 17.24 -29.24 12.77
CA ASP A 192 17.48 -27.84 13.15
C ASP A 192 17.52 -26.92 11.90
N PHE A 193 16.66 -25.90 11.88
CA PHE A 193 16.57 -24.90 10.80
C PHE A 193 17.44 -23.66 11.06
N GLY A 194 18.10 -23.54 12.21
CA GLY A 194 18.84 -22.34 12.60
C GLY A 194 17.96 -21.13 12.99
N TYR A 195 16.64 -21.26 12.91
CA TYR A 195 15.66 -20.28 13.37
C TYR A 195 14.49 -20.95 14.11
N ASP A 196 13.72 -20.14 14.84
CA ASP A 196 12.55 -20.57 15.61
C ASP A 196 11.23 -20.18 14.94
N GLY A 197 10.29 -21.13 14.87
CA GLY A 197 8.95 -20.85 14.36
C GLY A 197 8.12 -19.99 15.33
N LEU A 198 7.25 -19.15 14.78
CA LEU A 198 6.34 -18.27 15.52
C LEU A 198 4.86 -18.45 15.16
N CYS A 199 4.51 -19.39 14.27
CA CYS A 199 3.12 -19.74 13.98
C CYS A 199 2.56 -20.61 15.11
N SER A 200 1.33 -20.33 15.55
CA SER A 200 0.69 -21.13 16.61
C SER A 200 0.17 -22.48 16.14
N HIS A 201 -0.30 -22.54 14.90
CA HIS A 201 -0.89 -23.70 14.24
C HIS A 201 -0.79 -23.52 12.72
N ALA A 202 -1.09 -24.57 11.96
CA ALA A 202 -1.28 -24.46 10.51
C ALA A 202 -2.73 -24.06 10.20
N ALA A 203 -2.91 -23.26 9.16
CA ALA A 203 -4.19 -22.60 8.88
C ALA A 203 -5.32 -23.53 8.36
N LEU A 204 -5.06 -24.82 8.15
CA LEU A 204 -6.01 -25.74 7.48
C LEU A 204 -7.34 -25.90 8.22
N ASN A 205 -7.38 -25.74 9.54
CA ASN A 205 -8.62 -25.85 10.32
C ASN A 205 -9.32 -24.51 10.55
N GLU A 206 -8.79 -23.42 10.00
CA GLU A 206 -9.38 -22.09 10.20
C GLU A 206 -10.70 -21.92 9.43
N GLY A 207 -11.57 -21.06 9.96
CA GLY A 207 -12.77 -20.63 9.26
C GLY A 207 -12.41 -19.74 8.08
N VAL A 208 -12.85 -20.10 6.87
CA VAL A 208 -12.56 -19.34 5.66
C VAL A 208 -13.74 -18.42 5.31
N PRO A 209 -13.61 -17.08 5.46
CA PRO A 209 -14.67 -16.17 5.07
C PRO A 209 -14.74 -16.08 3.54
N GLY A 210 -15.94 -16.24 2.95
CA GLY A 210 -16.06 -16.19 1.50
C GLY A 210 -17.46 -16.13 0.92
N GLN A 211 -18.54 -16.35 1.68
CA GLN A 211 -19.88 -16.49 1.09
C GLN A 211 -19.91 -17.54 -0.05
N PHE A 212 -19.35 -18.73 0.21
CA PHE A 212 -19.15 -19.80 -0.78
C PHE A 212 -20.41 -20.36 -1.43
N ASP A 213 -21.59 -19.98 -0.94
CA ASP A 213 -22.89 -20.44 -1.44
C ASP A 213 -23.56 -19.43 -2.39
N LEU A 214 -22.92 -18.29 -2.67
CA LEU A 214 -23.40 -17.30 -3.63
C LEU A 214 -22.83 -17.56 -5.04
N SER A 215 -23.60 -17.19 -6.07
CA SER A 215 -23.14 -17.19 -7.46
C SER A 215 -22.07 -16.10 -7.71
N PRO A 216 -21.29 -16.21 -8.79
CA PRO A 216 -20.36 -15.16 -9.20
C PRO A 216 -21.02 -13.77 -9.33
N GLU A 217 -22.22 -13.70 -9.93
CA GLU A 217 -22.97 -12.46 -10.12
C GLU A 217 -23.47 -11.88 -8.79
N GLU A 218 -23.91 -12.74 -7.87
CA GLU A 218 -24.32 -12.35 -6.51
C GLU A 218 -23.13 -11.80 -5.70
N LEU A 219 -21.95 -12.42 -5.82
CA LEU A 219 -20.73 -11.96 -5.17
C LEU A 219 -20.29 -10.58 -5.67
N GLU A 220 -20.35 -10.35 -6.97
CA GLU A 220 -20.05 -9.04 -7.57
C GLU A 220 -21.04 -7.96 -7.13
N THR A 221 -22.33 -8.29 -7.08
CA THR A 221 -23.38 -7.38 -6.60
C THR A 221 -23.16 -7.02 -5.13
N LEU A 222 -22.97 -8.03 -4.28
CA LEU A 222 -22.71 -7.85 -2.85
C LEU A 222 -21.43 -7.03 -2.59
N ALA A 223 -20.40 -7.20 -3.41
CA ALA A 223 -19.17 -6.41 -3.28
C ALA A 223 -19.38 -4.93 -3.60
N LYS A 224 -20.18 -4.60 -4.63
CA LYS A 224 -20.56 -3.23 -4.96
C LYS A 224 -21.36 -2.59 -3.81
N GLU A 225 -22.38 -3.27 -3.31
CA GLU A 225 -23.19 -2.79 -2.19
C GLU A 225 -22.35 -2.55 -0.92
N ARG A 226 -21.44 -3.48 -0.60
CA ARG A 226 -20.52 -3.33 0.53
C ARG A 226 -19.57 -2.15 0.35
N GLU A 227 -19.10 -1.89 -0.86
CA GLU A 227 -18.24 -0.75 -1.17
C GLU A 227 -19.00 0.58 -1.00
N GLU A 228 -20.20 0.69 -1.58
CA GLU A 228 -21.06 1.87 -1.45
C GLU A 228 -21.37 2.17 0.01
N LYS A 229 -21.82 1.15 0.76
CA LYS A 229 -22.10 1.27 2.20
C LYS A 229 -20.85 1.69 2.98
N ARG A 230 -19.68 1.14 2.64
CA ARG A 230 -18.41 1.51 3.27
C ARG A 230 -18.06 2.97 3.03
N LEU A 231 -18.26 3.49 1.82
CA LEU A 231 -17.95 4.88 1.48
C LEU A 231 -18.87 5.86 2.24
N ILE A 232 -20.17 5.56 2.28
CA ILE A 232 -21.16 6.36 3.02
C ILE A 232 -20.79 6.40 4.51
N LEU A 233 -20.59 5.22 5.12
CA LEU A 233 -20.29 5.12 6.55
C LEU A 233 -18.94 5.77 6.90
N LYS A 234 -17.93 5.61 6.02
CA LYS A 234 -16.62 6.25 6.22
C LYS A 234 -16.72 7.78 6.21
N ALA A 235 -17.53 8.36 5.31
CA ALA A 235 -17.72 9.81 5.25
C ALA A 235 -18.42 10.33 6.51
N GLN A 236 -19.47 9.66 6.96
CA GLN A 236 -20.21 10.01 8.18
C GLN A 236 -19.34 9.88 9.44
N ASN A 237 -18.68 8.73 9.61
CA ASN A 237 -17.92 8.43 10.81
C ASN A 237 -16.65 9.27 10.94
N ASN A 238 -15.95 9.59 9.84
CA ASN A 238 -14.68 10.31 9.94
C ASN A 238 -14.87 11.74 10.44
N SER A 239 -15.87 12.45 9.91
CA SER A 239 -16.20 13.80 10.37
C SER A 239 -16.70 13.76 11.81
N SER A 240 -17.68 12.90 12.11
CA SER A 240 -18.27 12.79 13.45
C SER A 240 -17.24 12.41 14.52
N TRP A 241 -16.41 11.41 14.27
CA TRP A 241 -15.40 10.96 15.23
C TRP A 241 -14.32 12.00 15.49
N HIS A 242 -13.82 12.67 14.44
CA HIS A 242 -12.84 13.73 14.62
C HIS A 242 -13.39 14.87 15.49
N TYR A 243 -14.58 15.38 15.18
CA TYR A 243 -15.18 16.45 15.98
C TYR A 243 -15.48 16.01 17.41
N LYS A 244 -15.95 14.77 17.60
CA LYS A 244 -16.16 14.21 18.95
C LYS A 244 -14.85 14.15 19.75
N GLN A 245 -13.76 13.66 19.16
CA GLN A 245 -12.46 13.62 19.84
C GLN A 245 -11.90 15.00 20.13
N MET A 246 -12.07 15.95 19.21
CA MET A 246 -11.66 17.34 19.41
C MET A 246 -12.44 18.03 20.54
N ALA A 247 -13.71 17.67 20.74
CA ALA A 247 -14.56 18.23 21.79
C ALA A 247 -14.32 17.56 23.16
N GLU A 248 -14.16 16.25 23.20
CA GLU A 248 -14.14 15.46 24.44
C GLU A 248 -12.72 15.11 24.92
N ASN A 249 -11.74 15.03 24.02
CA ASN A 249 -10.39 14.53 24.33
C ASN A 249 -9.29 15.19 23.48
N TYR A 250 -9.28 16.53 23.40
CA TYR A 250 -8.41 17.29 22.50
C TYR A 250 -6.92 16.96 22.68
N ASP A 251 -6.38 17.11 23.89
CA ASP A 251 -4.94 17.05 24.14
C ASP A 251 -4.37 15.65 23.87
N GLU A 252 -5.02 14.59 24.38
CA GLU A 252 -4.56 13.22 24.13
C GLU A 252 -4.72 12.84 22.65
N TYR A 253 -5.84 13.22 22.02
CA TYR A 253 -6.10 12.90 20.63
C TYR A 253 -5.08 13.56 19.69
N ILE A 254 -4.80 14.85 19.87
CA ILE A 254 -3.81 15.57 19.06
C ILE A 254 -2.41 15.03 19.33
N THR A 255 -2.06 14.74 20.58
CA THR A 255 -0.77 14.12 20.92
C THR A 255 -0.60 12.78 20.22
N ALA A 256 -1.58 11.89 20.33
CA ALA A 256 -1.56 10.58 19.66
C ALA A 256 -1.54 10.72 18.11
N ALA A 257 -2.26 11.70 17.56
CA ALA A 257 -2.23 12.00 16.13
C ALA A 257 -0.84 12.45 15.67
N ASN A 258 -0.17 13.32 16.42
CA ASN A 258 1.18 13.77 16.13
C ASN A 258 2.19 12.62 16.16
N VAL A 259 2.14 11.75 17.17
CA VAL A 259 2.98 10.55 17.27
C VAL A 259 2.79 9.65 16.05
N ARG A 260 1.53 9.39 15.66
CA ARG A 260 1.20 8.57 14.49
C ARG A 260 1.70 9.19 13.18
N VAL A 261 1.60 10.52 13.02
CA VAL A 261 2.11 11.23 11.85
C VAL A 261 3.64 11.17 11.81
N ALA A 262 4.33 11.36 12.94
CA ALA A 262 5.78 11.25 13.04
C ALA A 262 6.26 9.85 12.65
N LYS A 263 5.63 8.80 13.20
CA LYS A 263 5.91 7.41 12.83
C LYS A 263 5.68 7.13 11.35
N SER A 264 4.56 7.61 10.79
CA SER A 264 4.27 7.46 9.35
C SER A 264 5.32 8.12 8.46
N ARG A 265 5.81 9.31 8.85
CA ARG A 265 6.89 10.04 8.15
C ARG A 265 8.22 9.30 8.23
N ALA A 266 8.58 8.77 9.40
CA ALA A 266 9.78 7.98 9.59
C ALA A 266 9.76 6.70 8.72
N ASN A 267 8.62 6.02 8.65
CA ASN A 267 8.45 4.81 7.85
C ASN A 267 8.41 5.08 6.33
N ASN A 268 8.13 6.33 5.91
CA ASN A 268 7.95 6.68 4.49
C ASN A 268 8.68 8.00 4.15
N PRO A 269 10.02 8.03 4.25
CA PRO A 269 10.78 9.24 3.96
C PRO A 269 10.58 9.68 2.50
N GLY A 270 10.46 10.99 2.28
CA GLY A 270 10.28 11.56 0.93
C GLY A 270 8.89 11.40 0.30
N ARG A 271 7.98 10.58 0.87
CA ARG A 271 6.62 10.38 0.33
C ARG A 271 5.84 11.68 0.18
N ASN A 272 5.92 12.57 1.18
CA ASN A 272 5.22 13.85 1.12
C ASN A 272 5.78 14.77 0.03
N LYS A 273 7.11 14.82 -0.12
CA LYS A 273 7.77 15.59 -1.19
C LYS A 273 7.29 15.11 -2.57
N LYS A 274 7.34 13.79 -2.81
CA LYS A 274 6.85 13.20 -4.05
C LYS A 274 5.38 13.49 -4.31
N TYR A 275 4.53 13.40 -3.28
CA TYR A 275 3.11 13.74 -3.39
C TYR A 275 2.91 15.21 -3.80
N GLN A 276 3.63 16.14 -3.18
CA GLN A 276 3.55 17.56 -3.55
C GLN A 276 4.03 17.80 -4.98
N GLU A 277 5.11 17.16 -5.41
CA GLU A 277 5.62 17.25 -6.78
C GLU A 277 4.58 16.77 -7.80
N THR A 278 3.95 15.61 -7.56
CA THR A 278 2.86 15.11 -8.41
C THR A 278 1.70 16.08 -8.48
N LYS A 279 1.25 16.61 -7.33
CA LYS A 279 0.11 17.55 -7.29
C LYS A 279 0.43 18.88 -7.97
N ILE A 280 1.66 19.36 -7.87
CA ILE A 280 2.13 20.55 -8.58
C ILE A 280 2.11 20.31 -10.10
N LYS A 281 2.58 19.15 -10.55
CA LYS A 281 2.58 18.77 -11.96
C LYS A 281 1.16 18.71 -12.52
N GLU A 282 0.27 17.95 -11.86
CA GLU A 282 -1.14 17.85 -12.24
C GLU A 282 -1.81 19.24 -12.29
N ALA A 283 -1.58 20.09 -11.28
CA ALA A 283 -2.16 21.44 -11.25
C ALA A 283 -1.67 22.36 -12.38
N LEU A 284 -0.45 22.17 -12.87
CA LEU A 284 0.09 22.91 -14.02
C LEU A 284 -0.49 22.39 -15.33
N GLU A 285 -0.60 21.07 -15.50
CA GLU A 285 -1.20 20.43 -16.68
C GLU A 285 -2.68 20.79 -16.81
N GLU A 286 -3.41 20.78 -15.71
CA GLU A 286 -4.83 21.17 -15.64
C GLU A 286 -5.03 22.70 -15.56
N GLN A 287 -3.94 23.48 -15.53
CA GLN A 287 -3.98 24.95 -15.43
C GLN A 287 -4.86 25.49 -14.28
N ARG A 288 -4.93 24.72 -13.18
CA ARG A 288 -5.88 24.94 -12.07
C ARG A 288 -5.70 26.25 -11.33
N PHE A 289 -4.46 26.73 -11.23
CA PHE A 289 -4.16 28.00 -10.56
C PHE A 289 -3.56 28.95 -11.57
N HIS A 290 -4.41 29.68 -12.28
CA HIS A 290 -3.99 30.67 -13.25
C HIS A 290 -4.42 32.08 -12.82
N CYS A 291 -3.65 33.06 -13.29
CA CYS A 291 -3.98 34.47 -13.14
C CYS A 291 -4.53 34.98 -14.47
N GLU A 292 -5.82 35.30 -14.54
CA GLU A 292 -6.47 35.80 -15.76
C GLU A 292 -5.79 37.06 -16.30
N LEU A 293 -5.47 38.02 -15.42
CA LEU A 293 -4.84 39.28 -15.80
C LEU A 293 -3.42 39.13 -16.36
N CYS A 294 -2.68 38.10 -15.93
CA CYS A 294 -1.28 37.90 -16.33
C CYS A 294 -1.09 36.74 -17.32
N GLY A 295 -2.09 35.88 -17.51
CA GLY A 295 -1.97 34.66 -18.30
C GLY A 295 -0.94 33.66 -17.74
N LEU A 296 -0.60 33.78 -16.45
CA LEU A 296 0.43 32.95 -15.81
C LEU A 296 -0.19 31.80 -15.03
N PHE A 297 0.44 30.63 -15.12
CA PHE A 297 0.03 29.41 -14.41
C PHE A 297 0.98 29.11 -13.25
N PHE A 298 0.41 28.60 -12.16
CA PHE A 298 1.14 28.27 -10.94
C PHE A 298 0.79 26.86 -10.50
N GLY A 299 1.79 26.12 -10.01
CA GLY A 299 1.55 24.75 -9.52
C GLY A 299 0.91 24.68 -8.13
N THR A 300 0.69 25.81 -7.45
CA THR A 300 -0.01 25.84 -6.16
C THR A 300 -0.82 27.13 -5.98
N LYS A 301 -1.92 27.04 -5.23
CA LYS A 301 -2.70 28.20 -4.80
C LYS A 301 -1.88 29.25 -4.04
N GLN A 302 -0.92 28.81 -3.21
CA GLN A 302 -0.07 29.76 -2.48
C GLN A 302 0.83 30.58 -3.41
N ARG A 303 1.40 29.95 -4.45
CA ARG A 303 2.23 30.67 -5.43
C ARG A 303 1.42 31.67 -6.25
N LEU A 304 0.19 31.32 -6.65
CA LEU A 304 -0.74 32.25 -7.27
C LEU A 304 -1.06 33.44 -6.35
N ARG A 305 -1.44 33.18 -5.08
CA ARG A 305 -1.68 34.26 -4.10
C ARG A 305 -0.47 35.15 -3.89
N ASN A 306 0.73 34.57 -3.83
CA ASN A 306 1.96 35.34 -3.71
C ASN A 306 2.17 36.22 -4.96
N HIS A 307 1.90 35.69 -6.16
CA HIS A 307 1.94 36.45 -7.41
C HIS A 307 0.95 37.61 -7.40
N GLU A 308 -0.31 37.36 -7.04
CA GLU A 308 -1.38 38.37 -6.97
C GLU A 308 -1.04 39.50 -5.99
N ASN A 309 -0.33 39.16 -4.91
CA ASN A 309 0.14 40.13 -3.93
C ASN A 309 1.38 40.92 -4.37
N THR A 310 2.03 40.57 -5.48
CA THR A 310 3.19 41.34 -5.96
C THR A 310 2.77 42.76 -6.36
N PRO A 311 3.63 43.78 -6.12
CA PRO A 311 3.35 45.14 -6.57
C PRO A 311 3.08 45.24 -8.07
N LYS A 312 3.75 44.39 -8.88
CA LYS A 312 3.57 44.33 -10.33
C LYS A 312 2.15 43.87 -10.70
N HIS A 313 1.68 42.79 -10.10
CA HIS A 313 0.33 42.29 -10.35
C HIS A 313 -0.73 43.31 -9.91
N ARG A 314 -0.61 43.87 -8.70
CA ARG A 314 -1.57 44.88 -8.20
C ARG A 314 -1.65 46.13 -9.09
N ARG A 315 -0.52 46.57 -9.66
CA ARG A 315 -0.50 47.68 -10.63
C ARG A 315 -1.24 47.31 -11.91
N LYS A 316 -1.01 46.10 -12.44
CA LYS A 316 -1.70 45.59 -13.63
C LYS A 316 -3.20 45.41 -13.40
N SER A 317 -3.61 44.95 -12.22
CA SER A 317 -5.03 44.85 -11.84
C SER A 317 -5.73 46.20 -11.80
N LYS A 318 -5.03 47.27 -11.38
CA LYS A 318 -5.57 48.63 -11.39
C LYS A 318 -5.51 49.31 -12.76
N GLN A 319 -5.01 48.64 -13.79
CA GLN A 319 -4.79 49.26 -15.10
C GLN A 319 -6.09 49.64 -15.82
N ASN A 320 -7.14 48.84 -15.65
CA ASN A 320 -8.44 49.11 -16.26
C ASN A 320 -9.29 50.15 -15.48
N ASP A 321 -8.96 50.42 -14.21
CA ASP A 321 -9.66 51.39 -13.34
C ASP A 321 -8.94 52.75 -13.24
N SER A 322 -7.75 52.86 -13.84
CA SER A 322 -6.93 54.05 -13.70
C SER A 322 -7.29 55.08 -14.76
N PRO A 323 -7.63 56.33 -14.40
CA PRO A 323 -7.99 57.36 -15.38
C PRO A 323 -6.81 57.83 -16.24
N PHE A 324 -5.57 57.49 -15.87
CA PHE A 324 -4.36 57.97 -16.53
C PHE A 324 -3.51 56.81 -17.05
N VAL A 325 -3.61 56.52 -18.35
CA VAL A 325 -2.94 55.40 -19.01
C VAL A 325 -1.93 55.91 -20.06
N CYS A 326 -0.71 55.39 -20.00
CA CYS A 326 0.32 55.62 -21.00
C CYS A 326 0.23 54.55 -22.09
N LYS A 327 -0.32 54.89 -23.26
CA LYS A 327 -0.48 53.96 -24.39
C LYS A 327 0.83 53.34 -24.91
N PRO A 328 1.93 54.09 -25.10
CA PRO A 328 3.18 53.52 -25.62
C PRO A 328 3.84 52.47 -24.71
N CYS A 329 3.56 52.54 -23.41
CA CYS A 329 4.12 51.62 -22.42
C CYS A 329 3.10 50.60 -21.90
N ASP A 330 1.83 50.75 -22.27
CA ASP A 330 0.68 50.05 -21.69
C ASP A 330 0.75 49.98 -20.15
N LEU A 331 0.94 51.15 -19.52
CA LEU A 331 1.04 51.30 -18.05
C LEU A 331 0.02 52.32 -17.55
N ALA A 332 -0.59 52.03 -16.41
CA ALA A 332 -1.59 52.88 -15.77
C ALA A 332 -1.12 53.50 -14.45
N TYR A 333 -1.62 54.69 -14.16
CA TYR A 333 -1.24 55.52 -13.02
C TYR A 333 -2.46 56.08 -12.28
N HIS A 334 -2.45 56.00 -10.96
CA HIS A 334 -3.58 56.40 -10.11
C HIS A 334 -3.81 57.91 -10.03
N ASN A 335 -2.87 58.73 -10.52
CA ASN A 335 -3.02 60.18 -10.64
C ASN A 335 -2.14 60.73 -11.79
N GLN A 336 -2.50 61.92 -12.27
CA GLN A 336 -1.81 62.59 -13.37
C GLN A 336 -0.33 62.85 -13.07
N SER A 337 0.02 63.23 -11.83
CA SER A 337 1.39 63.55 -11.45
C SER A 337 2.36 62.35 -11.62
N ASN A 338 1.88 61.14 -11.37
CA ASN A 338 2.66 59.92 -11.58
C ASN A 338 2.81 59.55 -13.06
N LEU A 339 1.78 59.79 -13.88
CA LEU A 339 1.87 59.64 -15.34
C LEU A 339 2.89 60.63 -15.92
N THR A 340 2.80 61.91 -15.55
CA THR A 340 3.74 62.93 -16.04
C THR A 340 5.18 62.65 -15.63
N ARG A 341 5.41 62.11 -14.42
CA ARG A 341 6.76 61.68 -14.02
C ARG A 341 7.25 60.49 -14.84
N HIS A 342 6.37 59.54 -15.16
CA HIS A 342 6.71 58.42 -16.03
C HIS A 342 7.09 58.86 -17.44
N GLU A 343 6.32 59.77 -18.05
CA GLU A 343 6.55 60.28 -19.40
C GLU A 343 7.91 60.98 -19.54
N LYS A 344 8.43 61.54 -18.44
CA LYS A 344 9.76 62.16 -18.37
C LYS A 344 10.90 61.15 -18.15
N SER A 345 10.60 59.87 -17.92
CA SER A 345 11.64 58.86 -17.68
C SER A 345 12.33 58.43 -18.97
N ALA A 346 13.65 58.20 -18.91
CA ALA A 346 14.42 57.69 -20.06
C ALA A 346 13.85 56.37 -20.63
N ARG A 347 13.29 55.52 -19.75
CA ARG A 347 12.64 54.26 -20.14
C ARG A 347 11.36 54.47 -20.95
N HIS A 348 10.58 55.52 -20.66
CA HIS A 348 9.40 55.86 -21.45
C HIS A 348 9.80 56.31 -22.86
N GLN A 349 10.83 57.16 -22.96
CA GLN A 349 11.33 57.65 -24.25
C GLN A 349 11.76 56.49 -25.16
N GLN A 350 12.46 55.48 -24.62
CA GLN A 350 12.82 54.26 -25.35
C GLN A 350 11.58 53.47 -25.81
N ASN A 351 10.60 53.28 -24.93
CA ASN A 351 9.37 52.56 -25.28
C ASN A 351 8.54 53.29 -26.35
N VAL A 352 8.54 54.63 -26.34
CA VAL A 352 7.87 55.44 -27.38
C VAL A 352 8.50 55.22 -28.75
N LEU A 353 9.83 55.13 -28.83
CA LEU A 353 10.52 54.83 -30.09
C LEU A 353 10.11 53.45 -30.62
N LEU A 354 10.15 52.43 -29.76
CA LEU A 354 9.74 51.06 -30.11
C LEU A 354 8.25 50.95 -30.50
N TYR A 355 7.38 51.75 -29.88
CA TYR A 355 5.95 51.78 -30.20
C TYR A 355 5.71 52.35 -31.60
N LYS A 356 6.43 53.42 -31.97
CA LYS A 356 6.39 54.04 -33.31
C LYS A 356 6.97 53.16 -34.42
N GLU A 357 7.82 52.20 -34.07
CA GLU A 357 8.35 51.23 -35.05
C GLU A 357 7.36 50.08 -35.32
N LYS A 358 6.41 49.84 -34.40
CA LYS A 358 5.44 48.75 -34.47
C LYS A 358 4.05 49.17 -34.97
N HIS A 359 3.76 50.46 -34.97
CA HIS A 359 2.50 51.08 -35.39
C HIS A 359 2.79 52.34 -36.18
#